data_AF-A0A850CCE4-F1
#
_entry.id   AF-A0A850CCE4-F1
#
_cell.length_a   1.000
_cell.length_b   1.000
_cell.length_c   1.000
_cell.angle_alpha   90.00
_cell.angle_beta   90.00
_cell.angle_gamma   90.00
#
_symmetry.space_group_name_H-M   'P 1'
#
loop_
_entity.id
_entity.type
_entity.pdbx_description
1 polymer ?
#
loop_
_entity_poly.entity_id
_entity_poly.type
_entity_poly.pdbx_seq_one_letter_code
_entity_poly.pdbx_strand_id
1 'polypeptide(L)'
;DQAARLREDALRLADGDPSLAKRSGVGRPDQPRHLDDGGLVDLNHAPADVLRDLPGFNAALAEQVRERVERIGPFQSLDEVIVEIGVAPGFERHLREYAVLIP
;
A
#
# COMPACT_ATOMS: atom_id res chain seq x y z
N ASP A 1 7.69 16.28 -10.32
CA ASP A 1 6.33 15.81 -10.61
C ASP A 1 5.40 16.20 -9.46
N GLN A 2 4.16 16.61 -9.72
CA GLN A 2 3.20 16.96 -8.66
C GLN A 2 2.77 15.73 -7.87
N ALA A 3 2.54 14.60 -8.54
CA ALA A 3 2.13 13.35 -7.91
C ALA A 3 3.17 12.84 -6.91
N ALA A 4 4.46 12.93 -7.26
CA ALA A 4 5.54 12.52 -6.38
C ALA A 4 5.59 13.30 -5.05
N ARG A 5 5.27 14.62 -5.08
CA ARG A 5 5.21 15.44 -3.86
C ARG A 5 4.01 15.06 -2.98
N LEU A 6 2.85 14.80 -3.60
CA LEU A 6 1.66 14.34 -2.88
C LEU A 6 1.92 13.00 -2.17
N ARG A 7 2.61 12.06 -2.84
CA ARG A 7 3.06 10.82 -2.21
C ARG A 7 3.99 11.07 -1.04
N GLU A 8 5.00 11.92 -1.20
CA GLU A 8 5.92 12.26 -0.10
C GLU A 8 5.18 12.85 1.11
N ASP A 9 4.23 13.76 0.88
CA ASP A 9 3.39 14.34 1.94
C ASP A 9 2.52 13.29 2.63
N ALA A 10 1.88 12.40 1.86
CA ALA A 10 1.05 11.32 2.39
C ALA A 10 1.88 10.27 3.17
N LEU A 11 3.10 9.95 2.71
CA LEU A 11 4.03 9.08 3.42
C LEU A 11 4.48 9.70 4.74
N ARG A 12 4.80 11.01 4.76
CA ARG A 12 5.09 11.74 6.01
C ARG A 12 3.92 11.72 6.98
N LEU A 13 2.69 11.85 6.48
CA LEU A 13 1.48 11.76 7.30
C LEU A 13 1.32 10.35 7.88
N ALA A 14 1.50 9.31 7.06
CA ALA A 14 1.40 7.92 7.51
C ALA A 14 2.44 7.57 8.58
N ASP A 15 3.66 8.09 8.48
CA ASP A 15 4.72 7.90 9.47
C ASP A 15 4.48 8.69 10.77
N GLY A 16 4.06 9.96 10.66
CA GLY A 16 3.88 10.85 11.81
C GLY A 16 2.56 10.67 12.58
N ASP A 17 1.46 10.37 11.88
CA ASP A 17 0.14 10.11 12.48
C ASP A 17 -0.63 9.05 11.66
N PRO A 18 -0.34 7.74 11.89
CA PRO A 18 -1.03 6.65 11.21
C PRO A 18 -2.56 6.69 11.38
N SER A 19 -3.03 7.14 12.54
CA SER A 19 -4.47 7.21 12.83
C SER A 19 -5.16 8.25 11.95
N LEU A 20 -4.53 9.42 11.76
CA LEU A 20 -5.03 10.43 10.83
C LEU A 20 -4.89 9.99 9.38
N ALA A 21 -3.81 9.30 9.00
CA ALA A 21 -3.64 8.75 7.66
C ALA A 21 -4.78 7.79 7.29
N LYS A 22 -5.13 6.85 8.19
CA LYS A 22 -6.29 5.96 7.99
C LYS A 22 -7.59 6.73 7.82
N ARG A 23 -7.87 7.69 8.70
CA ARG A 23 -9.11 8.51 8.63
C ARG A 23 -9.18 9.37 7.36
N SER A 24 -8.03 9.72 6.79
CA SER A 24 -7.95 10.53 5.56
C SER A 24 -8.03 9.69 4.28
N GLY A 25 -7.99 8.35 4.40
CA GLY A 25 -8.06 7.42 3.28
C GLY A 25 -6.74 7.27 2.51
N VAL A 26 -5.59 7.50 3.16
CA VAL A 26 -4.27 7.31 2.52
C VAL A 26 -4.12 5.87 2.05
N GLY A 27 -3.81 5.68 0.78
CA GLY A 27 -3.62 4.36 0.18
C GLY A 27 -4.92 3.58 -0.04
N ARG A 28 -6.09 4.23 0.10
CA ARG A 28 -7.42 3.60 0.00
C ARG A 28 -8.22 4.16 -1.16
N PRO A 29 -7.85 3.84 -2.41
CA PRO A 29 -8.55 4.33 -3.59
C PRO A 29 -10.01 3.84 -3.70
N ASP A 30 -10.36 2.77 -2.97
CA ASP A 30 -11.70 2.21 -2.82
C ASP A 30 -12.62 3.00 -1.89
N GLN A 31 -12.07 3.92 -1.08
CA GLN A 31 -12.82 4.71 -0.13
C GLN A 31 -13.02 6.15 -0.62
N PRO A 32 -14.04 6.87 -0.09
CA PRO A 32 -14.14 8.31 -0.29
C PRO A 32 -12.85 8.99 0.20
N ARG A 33 -12.12 9.62 -0.73
CA ARG A 33 -10.84 10.27 -0.40
C ARG A 33 -11.07 11.68 0.13
N HIS A 34 -10.40 12.00 1.23
CA HIS A 34 -10.30 13.37 1.74
C HIS A 34 -8.95 14.03 1.42
N LEU A 35 -7.99 13.23 0.94
CA LEU A 35 -6.64 13.63 0.56
C LEU A 35 -6.31 13.00 -0.80
N ASP A 36 -5.64 13.77 -1.67
CA ASP A 36 -4.94 13.19 -2.82
C ASP A 36 -3.54 12.76 -2.37
N ASP A 37 -3.34 11.45 -2.28
CA ASP A 37 -2.10 10.82 -1.82
C ASP A 37 -1.11 10.54 -2.97
N GLY A 38 -1.39 11.03 -4.18
CA GLY A 38 -0.52 10.81 -5.34
C GLY A 38 -0.53 9.36 -5.86
N GLY A 39 -1.57 8.59 -5.52
CA GLY A 39 -1.79 7.24 -6.03
C GLY A 39 -1.13 6.15 -5.18
N LEU A 40 -0.97 6.38 -3.88
CA LEU A 40 -0.51 5.33 -2.98
C LEU A 40 -1.57 4.22 -2.86
N VAL A 41 -1.12 3.03 -2.47
CA VAL A 41 -1.96 1.90 -2.12
C VAL A 41 -1.47 1.30 -0.80
N ASP A 42 -2.36 1.18 0.16
CA ASP A 42 -2.07 0.60 1.48
C ASP A 42 -2.14 -0.93 1.41
N LEU A 43 -0.98 -1.59 1.42
CA LEU A 43 -0.91 -3.05 1.34
C LEU A 43 -1.43 -3.74 2.60
N ASN A 44 -1.60 -3.05 3.72
CA ASN A 44 -2.19 -3.63 4.92
C ASN A 44 -3.71 -3.57 4.91
N HIS A 45 -4.32 -2.62 4.18
CA HIS A 45 -5.76 -2.36 4.33
C HIS A 45 -6.59 -2.32 3.05
N ALA A 46 -6.00 -2.08 1.88
CA ALA A 46 -6.75 -2.01 0.62
C ALA A 46 -7.29 -3.39 0.20
N PRO A 47 -8.51 -3.49 -0.34
CA PRO A 47 -9.06 -4.78 -0.77
C PRO A 47 -8.26 -5.41 -1.93
N ALA A 48 -8.40 -6.74 -2.14
CA ALA A 48 -7.60 -7.48 -3.12
C ALA A 48 -7.78 -6.98 -4.56
N ASP A 49 -8.97 -6.51 -4.91
CA ASP A 49 -9.25 -5.91 -6.22
C ASP A 49 -8.44 -4.64 -6.47
N VAL A 50 -8.24 -3.79 -5.46
CA VAL A 50 -7.34 -2.64 -5.51
C VAL A 50 -5.88 -3.08 -5.59
N LEU A 51 -5.47 -4.05 -4.78
CA LEU A 51 -4.08 -4.52 -4.78
C LEU A 51 -3.65 -5.09 -6.12
N ARG A 52 -4.56 -5.77 -6.83
CA ARG A 52 -4.31 -6.31 -8.18
C ARG A 52 -3.87 -5.25 -9.17
N ASP A 53 -4.27 -3.99 -8.97
CA ASP A 53 -3.92 -2.89 -9.87
C ASP A 53 -2.50 -2.34 -9.63
N LEU A 54 -1.82 -2.80 -8.57
CA LEU A 54 -0.40 -2.46 -8.35
C LEU A 54 0.50 -3.15 -9.38
N PRO A 55 1.52 -2.45 -9.93
CA PRO A 55 2.49 -3.07 -10.81
C PRO A 55 3.20 -4.27 -10.13
N GLY A 56 3.12 -5.44 -10.77
CA GLY A 56 3.72 -6.68 -10.26
C GLY A 56 2.79 -7.53 -9.42
N PHE A 57 1.56 -7.06 -9.15
CA PHE A 57 0.52 -7.84 -8.52
C PHE A 57 -0.40 -8.48 -9.56
N ASN A 58 -0.94 -9.63 -9.18
CA ASN A 58 -2.04 -10.28 -9.88
C ASN A 58 -3.10 -10.67 -8.83
N ALA A 59 -4.21 -11.25 -9.26
CA ALA A 59 -5.28 -11.65 -8.34
C ALA A 59 -4.78 -12.62 -7.25
N ALA A 60 -3.94 -13.60 -7.59
CA ALA A 60 -3.44 -14.57 -6.62
C ALA A 60 -2.54 -13.91 -5.54
N LEU A 61 -1.64 -13.02 -5.94
CA LEU A 61 -0.77 -12.29 -5.00
C LEU A 61 -1.55 -11.32 -4.12
N ALA A 62 -2.58 -10.67 -4.68
CA ALA A 62 -3.46 -9.78 -3.94
C ALA A 62 -4.24 -10.53 -2.84
N GLU A 63 -4.80 -11.69 -3.17
CA GLU A 63 -5.47 -12.55 -2.17
C GLU A 63 -4.48 -13.07 -1.13
N GLN A 64 -3.29 -13.52 -1.54
CA GLN A 64 -2.25 -13.97 -0.62
C GLN A 64 -1.84 -12.89 0.38
N VAL A 65 -1.78 -11.62 -0.03
CA VAL A 65 -1.58 -10.48 0.89
C VAL A 65 -2.72 -10.39 1.90
N ARG A 66 -3.98 -10.44 1.46
CA ARG A 66 -5.14 -10.35 2.36
C ARG A 66 -5.16 -11.50 3.37
N GLU A 67 -4.99 -12.74 2.90
CA GLU A 67 -4.92 -13.93 3.75
C GLU A 67 -3.78 -13.84 4.77
N ARG A 68 -2.60 -13.34 4.34
CA ARG A 68 -1.45 -13.14 5.22
C ARG A 68 -1.75 -12.10 6.30
N VAL A 69 -2.32 -10.95 5.93
CA VAL A 69 -2.65 -9.88 6.88
C VAL A 69 -3.73 -10.34 7.87
N GLU A 70 -4.77 -11.03 7.40
CA GLU A 70 -5.84 -11.54 8.27
C GLU A 70 -5.31 -12.56 9.29
N ARG A 71 -4.43 -13.47 8.87
CA ARG A 71 -3.94 -14.55 9.71
C ARG A 71 -2.86 -14.13 10.71
N ILE A 72 -1.97 -13.23 10.32
CA ILE A 72 -0.75 -12.92 11.10
C ILE A 72 -0.72 -11.44 11.55
N GLY A 73 -1.41 -10.55 10.86
CA GLY A 73 -1.40 -9.12 11.10
C GLY A 73 -0.67 -8.32 10.01
N PRO A 74 -0.64 -6.98 10.15
CA PRO A 74 -0.09 -6.07 9.14
C PRO A 74 1.41 -6.30 8.90
N PHE A 75 1.85 -6.14 7.66
CA PHE A 75 3.26 -6.08 7.30
C PHE A 75 3.91 -4.87 7.96
N GLN A 76 5.16 -5.05 8.39
CA GLN A 76 5.97 -4.02 9.05
C GLN A 76 6.95 -3.36 8.09
N SER A 77 7.24 -3.99 6.94
CA SER A 77 8.14 -3.42 5.92
C SER A 77 7.83 -3.93 4.52
N LEU A 78 8.22 -3.15 3.50
CA LEU A 78 8.10 -3.59 2.10
C LEU A 78 9.03 -4.78 1.78
N ASP A 79 10.14 -4.92 2.51
CA ASP A 79 11.03 -6.07 2.34
C ASP A 79 10.35 -7.36 2.83
N GLU A 80 9.55 -7.30 3.90
CA GLU A 80 8.70 -8.41 4.34
C GLU A 80 7.69 -8.80 3.25
N VAL A 81 7.01 -7.82 2.64
CA VAL A 81 6.08 -8.08 1.52
C VAL A 81 6.80 -8.76 0.36
N ILE A 82 7.93 -8.22 -0.08
CA ILE A 82 8.68 -8.75 -1.24
C ILE A 82 9.11 -10.20 -1.00
N VAL A 83 9.60 -10.51 0.21
CA VAL A 83 10.08 -11.84 0.58
C VAL A 83 8.93 -12.83 0.75
N GLU A 84 7.86 -12.45 1.44
CA GLU A 84 6.78 -13.39 1.78
C GLU A 84 5.76 -13.60 0.65
N ILE A 85 5.48 -12.56 -0.12
CA ILE A 85 4.51 -12.63 -1.23
C ILE A 85 5.18 -13.09 -2.52
N GLY A 86 6.50 -12.94 -2.65
CA GLY A 86 7.24 -13.37 -3.84
C GLY A 86 6.92 -12.50 -5.05
N VAL A 87 7.03 -11.18 -4.89
CA VAL A 87 6.83 -10.21 -5.97
C VAL A 87 7.87 -10.44 -7.06
N ALA A 88 7.45 -10.43 -8.32
CA ALA A 88 8.33 -10.71 -9.45
C ALA A 88 9.51 -9.70 -9.51
N PRO A 89 10.74 -10.17 -9.83
CA PRO A 89 11.91 -9.31 -9.93
C PRO A 89 11.69 -8.13 -10.88
N GLY A 90 12.09 -6.93 -10.43
CA GLY A 90 11.95 -5.68 -11.18
C GLY A 90 10.70 -4.86 -10.84
N PHE A 91 9.75 -5.43 -10.08
CA PHE A 91 8.58 -4.69 -9.59
C PHE A 91 8.78 -4.09 -8.19
N GLU A 92 9.87 -4.42 -7.48
CA GLU A 92 10.17 -3.89 -6.15
C GLU A 92 10.25 -2.37 -6.15
N ARG A 93 10.80 -1.78 -7.23
CA ARG A 93 10.87 -0.32 -7.39
C ARG A 93 9.49 0.33 -7.39
N HIS A 94 8.48 -0.33 -7.97
CA HIS A 94 7.12 0.20 -8.04
C HIS A 94 6.44 0.08 -6.68
N LEU A 95 6.65 -1.02 -5.96
CA LEU A 95 6.16 -1.11 -4.58
C LEU A 95 6.77 -0.03 -3.70
N ARG A 96 8.08 0.22 -3.80
CA ARG A 96 8.72 1.31 -3.04
C ARG A 96 8.21 2.70 -3.43
N GLU A 97 7.68 2.86 -4.63
CA GLU A 97 7.15 4.13 -5.11
C GLU A 97 5.67 4.34 -4.79
N TYR A 98 4.86 3.27 -4.82
CA TYR A 98 3.40 3.34 -4.77
C TYR A 98 2.78 2.65 -3.56
N ALA A 99 3.50 1.83 -2.81
CA ALA A 99 2.96 1.18 -1.62
C ALA A 99 3.20 2.00 -0.35
N VAL A 100 2.23 1.96 0.55
CA VAL A 100 2.34 2.39 1.93
C VAL A 100 1.93 1.25 2.85
N LEU A 101 2.50 1.19 4.05
CA LEU A 101 2.17 0.22 5.08
C LEU A 101 1.70 0.99 6.31
N ILE A 102 0.40 1.17 6.44
CA ILE A 102 -0.15 1.76 7.66
C ILE A 102 -0.35 0.62 8.67
N PRO A 103 0.03 0.77 9.96
CA PRO A 103 -0.22 -0.23 11.01
C PRO A 103 -1.69 -0.25 11.39
#